data_AF-A0A399D1Q8-F1
#
_entry.id   AF-A0A399D1Q8-F1
#
_cell.length_a   1.000
_cell.length_b   1.000
_cell.length_c   1.000
_cell.angle_alpha   90.00
_cell.angle_beta   90.00
_cell.angle_gamma   90.00
#
_symmetry.space_group_name_H-M   'P 1'
#
loop_
_entity.id
_entity.type
_entity.pdbx_description
1 polymer ?
#
loop_
_entity_poly.entity_id
_entity_poly.type
_entity_poly.pdbx_seq_one_letter_code
_entity_poly.pdbx_strand_id
1 'polypeptide(L)' 'MENLKEIVRGTTARLSHACEGKLFYQIQTKKHLYQLEINSMDKDWTATYLFPEFKSITLMRWIRKGKESEDGSFIQLN' A
#
# COMPACT_ATOMS: atom_id res chain seq x y z
N MET A 1 4.91 10.00 -10.94
CA MET A 1 4.43 8.79 -10.22
C MET A 1 4.39 7.62 -11.19
N GLU A 2 4.98 6.48 -10.85
CA GLU A 2 5.00 5.29 -11.72
C GLU A 2 3.59 4.72 -11.99
N ASN A 3 3.45 3.97 -13.09
CA ASN A 3 2.20 3.28 -13.40
C ASN A 3 1.92 2.22 -12.33
N LEU A 4 0.64 1.95 -12.02
CA LEU A 4 0.24 0.90 -11.08
C LEU A 4 0.91 -0.44 -11.37
N LYS A 5 1.00 -0.84 -12.65
CA LYS A 5 1.67 -2.09 -13.05
C LYS A 5 3.16 -2.10 -12.68
N GLU A 6 3.84 -0.97 -12.81
CA GLU A 6 5.27 -0.84 -12.46
C GLU A 6 5.47 -0.91 -10.95
N ILE A 7 4.58 -0.27 -10.19
CA ILE A 7 4.61 -0.26 -8.72
C ILE A 7 4.42 -1.67 -8.16
N VAL A 8 3.49 -2.47 -8.70
CA VAL A 8 3.13 -3.77 -8.10
C VAL A 8 3.92 -4.96 -8.64
N ARG A 9 4.54 -4.85 -9.83
CA ARG A 9 5.16 -5.98 -10.53
C ARG A 9 6.50 -6.35 -9.89
N GLY A 10 6.52 -7.47 -9.17
CA GLY A 10 7.74 -8.03 -8.60
C GLY A 10 8.28 -7.28 -7.39
N THR A 11 7.52 -6.33 -6.85
CA THR A 11 7.85 -5.60 -5.62
C THR A 11 7.14 -6.23 -4.42
N THR A 12 7.63 -5.88 -3.23
CA THR A 12 7.06 -6.33 -1.95
C THR A 12 6.66 -5.10 -1.15
N ALA A 13 5.47 -5.16 -0.54
CA ALA A 13 4.97 -4.20 0.41
C ALA A 13 5.33 -4.70 1.82
N ARG A 14 6.10 -3.90 2.56
CA ARG A 14 6.56 -4.23 3.91
C ARG A 14 5.86 -3.35 4.92
N LEU A 15 5.30 -3.93 5.98
CA LEU A 15 4.72 -3.18 7.07
C LEU A 15 5.81 -2.37 7.76
N SER A 16 5.65 -1.05 7.77
CA SER A 16 6.56 -0.12 8.46
C SER A 16 6.10 0.10 9.89
N HIS A 17 4.82 0.45 10.08
CA HIS A 17 4.24 0.70 11.38
C HIS A 17 2.71 0.60 11.32
N ALA A 18 2.10 0.51 12.50
CA ALA A 18 0.66 0.55 12.70
C ALA A 18 0.33 1.59 13.77
N CYS A 19 -0.66 2.44 13.52
CA CYS A 19 -1.09 3.48 14.46
C CYS A 19 -2.59 3.75 14.29
N GLU A 20 -3.34 3.86 15.39
CA GLU A 20 -4.78 4.19 15.39
C GLU A 20 -5.64 3.37 14.40
N GLY A 21 -5.40 2.07 14.29
CA GLY A 21 -6.14 1.22 13.35
C GLY A 21 -5.82 1.47 11.87
N LYS A 22 -4.69 2.13 11.59
CA LYS A 22 -4.12 2.29 10.25
C LYS A 22 -2.82 1.51 10.15
N LEU A 23 -2.64 0.83 9.02
CA LEU A 23 -1.46 0.07 8.68
C LEU A 23 -0.71 0.79 7.57
N PHE A 24 0.59 0.99 7.75
CA PHE A 24 1.43 1.68 6.78
C PHE A 24 2.42 0.70 6.16
N TYR A 25 2.24 0.42 4.87
CA TYR A 25 3.13 -0.44 4.10
C TYR A 25 4.02 0.41 3.19
N GLN A 26 5.30 0.04 3.13
CA GLN A 26 6.28 0.65 2.24
C GLN A 26 6.57 -0.26 1.06
N ILE A 27 6.57 0.32 -0.15
CA ILE A 27 6.82 -0.38 -1.41
C ILE A 27 8.00 0.28 -2.10
N GLN A 28 9.13 -0.40 -2.13
CA GLN A 28 10.32 0.06 -2.85
C GLN A 28 10.24 -0.43 -4.30
N THR A 29 10.19 0.50 -5.25
CA THR A 29 10.40 0.23 -6.68
C THR A 29 11.86 0.50 -7.04
N LYS A 30 12.20 0.35 -8.33
CA LYS A 30 13.53 0.70 -8.84
C LYS A 30 13.83 2.20 -8.75
N LYS A 31 12.80 3.05 -8.71
CA LYS A 31 12.94 4.50 -8.82
C LYS A 31 12.54 5.22 -7.53
N HIS A 32 11.53 4.73 -6.83
CA HIS A 32 10.87 5.45 -5.75
C HIS A 32 10.50 4.54 -4.60
N LEU A 33 10.39 5.14 -3.42
CA LEU A 33 9.76 4.54 -2.27
C LEU A 33 8.32 5.06 -2.20
N TYR A 34 7.35 4.15 -2.06
CA TYR A 34 5.96 4.49 -1.86
C TYR A 34 5.50 4.08 -0.47
N GLN A 35 4.53 4.81 0.09
CA GLN A 35 3.81 4.44 1.29
C GLN A 35 2.32 4.28 0.98
N LEU A 36 1.77 3.16 1.44
CA LEU A 36 0.36 2.81 1.38
C LEU A 36 -0.20 2.78 2.81
N GLU A 37 -1.20 3.62 3.06
CA GLU A 37 -2.03 3.56 4.26
C GLU A 37 -3.25 2.67 3.99
N ILE A 38 -3.53 1.75 4.91
CA ILE A 38 -4.76 0.96 4.91
C ILE A 38 -5.43 1.09 6.26
N ASN A 39 -6.68 1.55 6.26
CA ASN A 39 -7.52 1.57 7.46
C ASN A 39 -8.00 0.14 7.77
N SER A 40 -7.53 -0.45 8.86
CA SER A 40 -7.91 -1.81 9.28
C SER A 40 -9.33 -1.91 9.80
N MET A 41 -10.00 -0.78 10.00
CA MET A 41 -11.42 -0.69 10.38
C MET A 41 -12.33 -0.54 9.14
N ASP A 42 -11.77 -0.42 7.93
CA ASP A 42 -12.54 -0.43 6.68
C ASP A 42 -13.25 -1.79 6.54
N LYS A 43 -14.53 -1.79 6.16
CA LYS A 43 -15.32 -3.01 5.96
C LYS A 43 -14.65 -3.93 4.93
N ASP A 44 -13.99 -3.35 3.93
CA ASP A 44 -13.25 -4.07 2.90
C ASP A 44 -12.00 -4.80 3.43
N TRP A 45 -11.53 -4.46 4.64
CA TRP A 45 -10.38 -5.10 5.28
C TRP A 45 -10.71 -6.47 5.89
N THR A 46 -11.99 -6.80 6.11
CA THR A 46 -12.42 -8.07 6.75
C THR A 46 -11.90 -9.33 6.06
N ALA A 47 -11.54 -9.26 4.78
CA ALA A 47 -10.96 -10.37 4.02
C ALA A 47 -9.42 -10.41 3.99
N THR A 48 -8.73 -9.45 4.64
CA THR A 48 -7.27 -9.31 4.58
C THR A 48 -6.64 -9.63 5.94
N TYR A 49 -5.80 -10.66 5.98
CA TYR A 49 -5.01 -10.98 7.17
C TYR A 49 -3.92 -9.94 7.40
N LEU A 50 -3.53 -9.69 8.65
CA LEU A 50 -2.34 -8.87 8.92
C LEU A 50 -1.09 -9.71 8.67
N PHE A 51 -0.27 -9.31 7.69
CA PHE A 51 1.04 -9.89 7.45
C PHE A 51 2.12 -8.80 7.42
N PRO A 52 3.33 -9.08 7.93
CA PRO A 52 4.43 -8.12 7.91
C PRO A 52 4.89 -7.81 6.48
N GLU A 53 4.71 -8.73 5.54
CA GLU A 53 5.06 -8.53 4.13
C GLU A 53 4.01 -9.13 3.20
N PHE A 54 3.73 -8.41 2.11
CA PHE A 54 2.91 -8.88 1.00
C PHE A 54 3.67 -8.70 -0.31
N LYS A 55 3.43 -9.58 -1.28
CA LYS A 55 3.66 -9.18 -2.68
C LYS A 55 2.79 -7.95 -2.96
N SER A 56 3.36 -6.88 -3.50
CA SER A 56 2.62 -5.61 -3.68
C SER A 56 1.35 -5.77 -4.52
N ILE A 57 1.34 -6.72 -5.45
CA ILE A 57 0.16 -7.07 -6.25
C ILE A 57 -1.03 -7.56 -5.41
N THR A 58 -0.80 -8.17 -4.24
CA THR A 58 -1.87 -8.56 -3.31
C THR A 58 -2.59 -7.34 -2.75
N LEU A 59 -1.90 -6.20 -2.64
CA LEU A 59 -2.46 -4.92 -2.17
C LEU A 59 -2.89 -4.01 -3.33
N MET A 60 -2.90 -4.51 -4.58
CA MET A 60 -3.19 -3.71 -5.78
C MET A 60 -4.52 -2.95 -5.72
N ARG A 61 -5.56 -3.55 -5.11
CA ARG A 61 -6.85 -2.89 -4.89
C ARG A 61 -6.69 -1.60 -4.07
N TRP A 62 -5.95 -1.66 -2.97
CA TRP A 62 -5.73 -0.54 -2.06
C TRP A 62 -4.83 0.52 -2.70
N ILE A 63 -3.75 0.11 -3.38
CA ILE A 63 -2.87 1.02 -4.11
C ILE A 63 -3.65 1.77 -5.20
N ARG A 64 -4.52 1.08 -5.94
CA ARG A 64 -5.38 1.72 -6.93
C ARG A 64 -6.34 2.72 -6.29
N LYS A 65 -7.04 2.31 -5.21
CA LYS A 65 -7.97 3.17 -4.47
C LYS A 65 -7.28 4.48 -4.05
N GLY A 66 -6.13 4.39 -3.39
CA GLY A 66 -5.39 5.57 -2.92
C GLY A 66 -4.82 6.46 -4.03
N LYS A 67 -4.50 5.89 -5.20
CA LYS A 67 -4.11 6.68 -6.39
C LYS A 67 -5.29 7.42 -7.02
N GLU A 68 -6.49 6.84 -6.97
CA GLU A 68 -7.70 7.39 -7.60
C GLU A 68 -8.45 8.37 -6.69
N SER A 69 -8.42 8.16 -5.37
CA SER A 69 -9.12 9.00 -4.40
C SER A 69 -8.41 10.31 -4.06
N GLU A 70 -7.10 10.40 -4.33
CA GLU A 70 -6.24 11.55 -3.96
C GLU A 70 -6.33 11.97 -2.48
N ASP A 71 -6.74 11.04 -1.60
CA ASP A 71 -6.96 11.28 -0.17
C ASP A 71 -5.68 11.19 0.68
N GLY A 72 -4.53 10.97 0.03
CA GLY A 72 -3.24 10.78 0.69
C GLY A 72 -2.98 9.37 1.23
N SER A 73 -3.89 8.40 1.01
CA SER A 73 -3.67 7.01 1.42
C SER A 73 -2.62 6.28 0.59
N PHE A 74 -2.19 6.83 -0.54
CA PHE A 74 -1.04 6.35 -1.29
C PHE A 74 -0.14 7.51 -1.73
N ILE A 75 1.07 7.57 -1.19
CA ILE A 75 2.02 8.66 -1.44
C ILE A 75 3.39 8.14 -1.88
N GLN A 76 4.08 8.98 -2.65
CA GLN A 76 5.50 8.78 -2.93
C GLN A 76 6.32 9.46 -1.82
N LEU A 77 7.23 8.70 -1.21
CA LEU A 77 8.23 9.23 -0.28
C LEU A 77 9.46 9.71 -1.10
N ASN A 78 10.02 10.85 -0.72
CA ASN A 78 11.19 11.46 -1.37
C ASN A 78 12.47 10.65 -1.13
#